data_AF-A0A8R2APX6-F1
#
_entry.id   AF-A0A8R2APX6-F1
#
_cell.length_a   1.000
_cell.length_b   1.000
_cell.length_c   1.000
_cell.angle_alpha   90.00
_cell.angle_beta   90.00
_cell.angle_gamma   90.00
#
_symmetry.space_group_name_H-M   'P 1'
#
loop_
_entity.id
_entity.type
_entity.pdbx_description
1 polymer ?
#
loop_
_entity_poly.entity_id
_entity_poly.type
_entity_poly.pdbx_seq_one_letter_code
_entity_poly.pdbx_strand_id
1 'polypeptide(L)'
;MAECSAVLRPRAAACSISSHRIRFCLVVMLILGIPSAHSQLDKMYVEVTDLNLLVEETRLLKLVQIGQYNTSLEVISNIQHPDIVQLVPPSIEIPGSNEPNKTVVISYDICAYGKSPGHSEVTFNVTPPGFVNLDTVYLRITVMHSNEINIISYIMGWIYFAAWSVSFYPQIYINFKRKSVVGLNFDFLALNIMGFTMYSLFNCGLYFSKEIQNEYFSRHPRGLNPVQLNDVFFSLHAAFATLITITQCFLYEREEQRVSTVGRGILGAFSAVVIVTGSIAVVGKIEWLDWLYYCSYVKLAITLIKYVPQAYMNYKRKSTVGWSIGNIFLDFVGGFLSILQMVLNAYNYNDWVSFFGDATKFGLGLFSLVFDIFFILQHYVFYREGKEFVMVNSSDESSEMTSSAEGREYFLLVDSWNADKKYNLDVKV
;
A
#
# COMPACT_ATOMS: atom_id res chain seq x y z
N MET A 1 28.41 -26.84 75.09
CA MET A 1 26.96 -26.95 75.34
C MET A 1 26.28 -26.16 74.23
N ALA A 2 25.92 -26.88 73.17
CA ALA A 2 24.54 -27.25 72.79
C ALA A 2 23.96 -26.15 71.86
N GLU A 3 23.99 -26.37 70.55
CA GLU A 3 22.84 -26.81 69.71
C GLU A 3 21.79 -25.69 69.52
N CYS A 4 21.13 -25.44 68.39
CA CYS A 4 21.12 -25.93 67.02
C CYS A 4 20.16 -24.98 66.24
N SER A 5 20.18 -25.07 64.91
CA SER A 5 19.12 -24.68 63.95
C SER A 5 19.14 -23.29 63.30
N ALA A 6 19.39 -23.35 61.99
CA ALA A 6 19.15 -22.36 60.94
C ALA A 6 17.66 -22.07 60.70
N VAL A 7 17.33 -20.94 60.01
CA VAL A 7 16.41 -20.85 58.85
C VAL A 7 16.63 -19.53 58.05
N LEU A 8 16.50 -19.69 56.72
CA LEU A 8 16.64 -18.84 55.52
C LEU A 8 16.06 -17.41 55.48
N ARG A 9 16.66 -16.54 54.63
CA ARG A 9 16.13 -16.15 53.29
C ARG A 9 17.11 -15.26 52.47
N PRO A 10 17.07 -15.31 51.11
CA PRO A 10 18.04 -14.66 50.23
C PRO A 10 17.59 -13.25 49.80
N ARG A 11 18.56 -12.34 49.57
CA ARG A 11 18.34 -11.07 48.85
C ARG A 11 19.20 -11.07 47.58
N ALA A 12 18.52 -11.15 46.44
CA ALA A 12 19.12 -11.05 45.12
C ALA A 12 19.51 -9.60 44.81
N ALA A 13 20.68 -9.45 44.19
CA ALA A 13 21.29 -8.20 43.78
C ALA A 13 20.60 -7.61 42.53
N ALA A 14 20.55 -6.28 42.50
CA ALA A 14 20.14 -5.47 41.36
C ALA A 14 21.09 -5.66 40.17
N CYS A 15 20.54 -5.84 38.96
CA CYS A 15 21.28 -5.65 37.72
C CYS A 15 20.47 -4.79 36.76
N SER A 16 21.00 -3.59 36.53
CA SER A 16 20.61 -2.66 35.47
C SER A 16 20.74 -3.31 34.09
N ILE A 17 19.70 -3.23 33.26
CA ILE A 17 19.74 -3.65 31.86
C ILE A 17 19.90 -2.41 30.99
N SER A 18 21.05 -2.38 30.32
CA SER A 18 21.66 -1.31 29.54
C SER A 18 20.95 -1.02 28.20
N SER A 19 20.86 0.28 27.85
CA SER A 19 20.24 0.85 26.64
C SER A 19 21.03 0.63 25.33
N HIS A 20 22.06 -0.23 25.34
CA HIS A 20 22.96 -0.42 24.21
C HIS A 20 22.45 -1.37 23.11
N ARG A 21 21.35 -2.11 23.31
CA ARG A 21 20.82 -3.03 22.28
C ARG A 21 19.92 -2.38 21.23
N ILE A 22 19.36 -1.20 21.51
CA ILE A 22 18.44 -0.50 20.59
C ILE A 22 19.20 0.30 19.52
N ARG A 23 20.44 0.71 19.79
CA ARG A 23 21.28 1.43 18.80
C ARG A 23 21.86 0.50 17.72
N PHE A 24 21.98 -0.81 17.98
CA PHE A 24 22.55 -1.73 17.01
C PHE A 24 21.58 -2.08 15.86
N CYS A 25 20.27 -2.08 16.11
CA CYS A 25 19.27 -2.34 15.05
C CYS A 25 19.06 -1.15 14.11
N LEU A 26 19.25 0.09 14.59
CA LEU A 26 19.11 1.30 13.77
C LEU A 26 20.35 1.60 12.91
N VAL A 27 21.53 1.13 13.31
CA VAL A 27 22.78 1.32 12.54
C VAL A 27 22.92 0.30 11.39
N VAL A 28 22.35 -0.90 11.53
CA VAL A 28 22.36 -1.91 10.44
C VAL A 28 21.41 -1.53 9.29
N MET A 29 20.34 -0.79 9.56
CA MET A 29 19.42 -0.26 8.53
C MET A 29 20.01 0.89 7.70
N LEU A 30 21.09 1.53 8.16
CA LEU A 30 21.65 2.74 7.54
C LEU A 30 22.96 2.51 6.78
N ILE A 31 23.53 1.29 6.83
CA ILE A 31 24.82 0.96 6.19
C ILE A 31 24.66 0.09 4.92
N LEU A 32 23.47 -0.45 4.63
CA LEU A 32 23.22 -1.26 3.42
C LEU A 32 22.74 -0.47 2.20
N GLY A 33 22.80 0.87 2.24
CA GLY A 33 22.19 1.75 1.24
C GLY A 33 23.13 2.59 0.39
N ILE A 34 24.40 2.20 0.22
CA ILE A 34 25.28 2.84 -0.77
C ILE A 34 25.63 1.80 -1.83
N PRO A 35 25.01 1.85 -3.03
CA PRO A 35 25.54 1.13 -4.17
C PRO A 35 26.94 1.68 -4.43
N SER A 36 27.96 0.85 -4.26
CA SER A 36 29.27 1.13 -4.82
C SER A 36 29.13 1.07 -6.34
N ALA A 37 28.80 2.20 -6.96
CA ALA A 37 28.83 2.34 -8.40
C ALA A 37 30.29 2.29 -8.86
N HIS A 38 30.82 1.09 -9.05
CA HIS A 38 31.90 0.88 -9.99
C HIS A 38 31.30 1.12 -11.38
N SER A 39 31.47 2.33 -11.89
CA SER A 39 31.22 2.64 -13.29
C SER A 39 32.24 1.88 -14.13
N GLN A 40 31.91 0.63 -14.49
CA GLN A 40 32.38 0.12 -15.78
C GLN A 40 31.66 0.95 -16.83
N LEU A 41 32.41 1.64 -17.67
CA LEU A 41 31.83 2.36 -18.81
C LEU A 41 31.23 1.30 -19.74
N ASP A 42 29.90 1.19 -19.77
CA ASP A 42 29.20 0.26 -20.66
C ASP A 42 29.59 0.56 -22.11
N LYS A 43 30.15 -0.43 -22.80
CA LYS A 43 30.62 -0.26 -24.18
C LYS A 43 29.48 -0.06 -25.18
N MET A 44 28.26 -0.44 -24.80
CA MET A 44 27.02 -0.19 -25.54
C MET A 44 25.86 0.04 -24.59
N TYR A 45 24.93 0.90 -24.96
CA TYR A 45 23.68 1.12 -24.25
C TYR A 45 22.59 1.64 -25.21
N VAL A 46 21.33 1.49 -24.85
CA VAL A 46 20.21 2.13 -25.57
C VAL A 46 19.89 3.46 -24.88
N GLU A 47 19.61 4.50 -25.66
CA GLU A 47 19.28 5.85 -25.15
C GLU A 47 18.11 5.84 -24.16
N VAL A 48 17.14 4.94 -24.37
CA VAL A 48 15.95 4.79 -23.53
C VAL A 48 15.79 3.32 -23.17
N THR A 49 15.59 3.03 -21.88
CA THR A 49 15.34 1.65 -21.39
C THR A 49 13.86 1.33 -21.27
N ASP A 50 13.01 2.34 -21.05
CA ASP A 50 11.57 2.19 -20.85
C ASP A 50 10.82 3.05 -21.87
N LEU A 51 10.09 2.41 -22.77
CA LEU A 51 9.40 3.06 -23.87
C LEU A 51 7.89 2.78 -23.81
N ASN A 52 7.10 3.85 -23.82
CA ASN A 52 5.67 3.78 -24.01
C ASN A 52 5.32 4.18 -25.44
N LEU A 53 4.46 3.39 -26.09
CA LEU A 53 3.96 3.61 -27.44
C LEU A 53 2.43 3.50 -27.46
N LEU A 54 1.79 4.23 -28.36
CA LEU A 54 0.45 3.92 -28.81
C LEU A 54 0.47 2.80 -29.87
N VAL A 55 -0.65 2.10 -29.99
CA VAL A 55 -0.87 1.21 -31.14
C VAL A 55 -0.71 2.01 -32.43
N GLU A 56 0.01 1.44 -33.40
CA GLU A 56 0.38 2.07 -34.68
C GLU A 56 1.38 3.25 -34.59
N GLU A 57 1.87 3.59 -33.40
CA GLU A 57 2.93 4.58 -33.24
C GLU A 57 4.30 3.99 -33.57
N THR A 58 5.14 4.80 -34.24
CA THR A 58 6.55 4.49 -34.45
C THR A 58 7.41 5.52 -33.71
N ARG A 59 8.39 5.05 -32.96
CA ARG A 59 9.35 5.92 -32.26
C ARG A 59 10.77 5.55 -32.59
N LEU A 60 11.57 6.57 -32.91
CA LEU A 60 13.00 6.44 -33.15
C LEU A 60 13.74 6.34 -31.82
N LEU A 61 14.69 5.40 -31.75
CA LEU A 61 15.57 5.12 -30.63
C LEU A 61 17.00 5.03 -31.15
N LYS A 62 17.97 5.19 -30.26
CA LYS A 62 19.38 5.06 -30.60
C LYS A 62 20.05 3.98 -29.77
N LEU A 63 20.70 3.05 -30.45
CA LEU A 63 21.72 2.20 -29.86
C LEU A 63 23.04 2.96 -29.92
N VAL A 64 23.62 3.23 -28.76
CA VAL A 64 24.87 3.98 -28.63
C VAL A 64 26.00 3.03 -28.30
N GLN A 65 27.09 3.16 -29.06
CA GLN A 65 28.34 2.44 -28.88
C GLN A 65 29.43 3.39 -28.41
N ILE A 66 30.22 2.96 -27.42
CA ILE A 66 31.43 3.65 -26.95
C ILE A 66 32.66 2.84 -27.36
N GLY A 67 33.48 3.46 -28.19
CA GLY A 67 34.70 2.89 -28.74
C GLY A 67 34.46 2.03 -29.99
N GLN A 68 35.50 1.77 -30.77
CA GLN A 68 35.45 0.93 -31.97
C GLN A 68 36.06 -0.46 -31.72
N TYR A 69 35.67 -1.42 -32.54
CA TYR A 69 36.16 -2.79 -32.49
C TYR A 69 37.08 -3.08 -33.68
N ASN A 70 38.00 -4.04 -33.52
CA ASN A 70 38.90 -4.47 -34.59
C ASN A 70 38.24 -5.44 -35.59
N THR A 71 37.01 -5.86 -35.31
CA THR A 71 36.22 -6.78 -36.14
C THR A 71 34.82 -6.22 -36.30
N SER A 72 34.15 -6.60 -37.38
CA SER A 72 32.74 -6.26 -37.58
C SER A 72 31.88 -7.09 -36.63
N LEU A 73 30.94 -6.43 -35.95
CA LEU A 73 29.98 -7.05 -35.05
C LEU A 73 28.58 -6.92 -35.65
N GLU A 74 27.74 -7.93 -35.47
CA GLU A 74 26.31 -7.84 -35.75
C GLU A 74 25.56 -7.85 -34.41
N VAL A 75 24.75 -6.81 -34.18
CA VAL A 75 23.85 -6.72 -33.02
C VAL A 75 22.46 -7.11 -33.46
N ILE A 76 21.92 -8.19 -32.90
CA ILE A 76 20.61 -8.73 -33.25
C ILE A 76 19.65 -8.43 -32.10
N SER A 77 18.50 -7.82 -32.41
CA SER A 77 17.43 -7.61 -31.44
C SER A 77 16.60 -8.88 -31.24
N ASN A 78 16.42 -9.30 -30.00
CA ASN A 78 15.58 -10.42 -29.61
C ASN A 78 14.34 -9.90 -28.86
N ILE A 79 13.19 -9.97 -29.53
CA ILE A 79 11.92 -9.44 -29.04
C ILE A 79 11.14 -10.58 -28.36
N GLN A 80 10.81 -10.42 -27.08
CA GLN A 80 10.05 -11.41 -26.32
C GLN A 80 8.66 -11.67 -26.92
N HIS A 81 7.96 -10.62 -27.36
CA HIS A 81 6.61 -10.68 -27.95
C HIS A 81 6.51 -9.92 -29.28
N PRO A 82 6.85 -10.55 -30.42
CA PRO A 82 6.82 -9.93 -31.75
C PRO A 82 5.42 -9.50 -32.25
N ASP A 83 4.37 -9.97 -31.58
CA ASP A 83 2.97 -9.57 -31.82
C ASP A 83 2.62 -8.23 -31.17
N ILE A 84 3.38 -7.80 -30.15
CA ILE A 84 3.19 -6.51 -29.45
C ILE A 84 4.04 -5.42 -30.10
N VAL A 85 5.30 -5.70 -30.42
CA VAL A 85 6.24 -4.71 -30.93
C VAL A 85 7.15 -5.26 -32.03
N GLN A 86 7.61 -4.38 -32.91
CA GLN A 86 8.62 -4.67 -33.92
C GLN A 86 9.73 -3.62 -33.91
N LEU A 87 10.98 -4.07 -34.05
CA LEU A 87 12.14 -3.20 -34.27
C LEU A 87 12.59 -3.24 -35.73
N VAL A 88 12.96 -2.07 -36.26
CA VAL A 88 13.48 -1.91 -37.63
C VAL A 88 14.71 -0.99 -37.59
N PRO A 89 15.89 -1.44 -38.05
CA PRO A 89 16.19 -2.77 -38.57
C PRO A 89 16.24 -3.84 -37.46
N PRO A 90 16.05 -5.13 -37.77
CA PRO A 90 16.10 -6.22 -36.79
C PRO A 90 17.53 -6.56 -36.33
N SER A 91 18.53 -6.31 -37.18
CA SER A 91 19.95 -6.38 -36.85
C SER A 91 20.68 -5.11 -37.29
N ILE A 92 21.74 -4.77 -36.56
CA ILE A 92 22.62 -3.63 -36.81
C ILE A 92 24.02 -4.15 -37.06
N GLU A 93 24.59 -3.81 -38.20
CA GLU A 93 25.99 -4.07 -38.51
C GLU A 93 26.88 -2.94 -37.98
N ILE A 94 27.83 -3.30 -37.14
CA ILE A 94 28.84 -2.42 -36.57
C ILE A 94 30.16 -2.71 -37.28
N PRO A 95 30.68 -1.77 -38.09
CA PRO A 95 31.89 -2.02 -38.87
C PRO A 95 33.14 -2.06 -37.98
N GLY A 96 34.04 -2.99 -38.29
CA GLY A 96 35.38 -3.03 -37.69
C GLY A 96 36.27 -1.88 -38.17
N SER A 97 37.17 -1.42 -37.30
CA SER A 97 38.19 -0.41 -37.59
C SER A 97 39.58 -1.01 -37.42
N ASN A 98 40.48 -0.72 -38.37
CA ASN A 98 41.89 -1.14 -38.31
C ASN A 98 42.65 -0.46 -37.16
N GLU A 99 42.25 0.76 -36.78
CA GLU A 99 42.79 1.52 -35.65
C GLU A 99 41.63 1.90 -34.71
N PRO A 100 41.22 0.99 -33.80
CA PRO A 100 40.03 1.20 -32.99
C PRO A 100 40.23 2.32 -31.97
N ASN A 101 39.47 3.40 -32.12
CA ASN A 101 39.44 4.48 -31.13
C ASN A 101 38.52 4.10 -29.97
N LYS A 102 39.03 4.12 -28.73
CA LYS A 102 38.28 3.72 -27.52
C LYS A 102 37.29 4.77 -27.01
N THR A 103 37.35 6.02 -27.48
CA THR A 103 36.53 7.12 -26.96
C THR A 103 35.48 7.65 -27.94
N VAL A 104 35.43 7.12 -29.16
CA VAL A 104 34.45 7.55 -30.17
C VAL A 104 33.06 7.04 -29.77
N VAL A 105 32.06 7.91 -29.86
CA VAL A 105 30.66 7.59 -29.63
C VAL A 105 29.96 7.50 -30.98
N ILE A 106 29.34 6.35 -31.27
CA ILE A 106 28.60 6.10 -32.51
C ILE A 106 27.16 5.77 -32.13
N SER A 107 26.19 6.29 -32.87
CA SER A 107 24.77 5.99 -32.67
C SER A 107 24.17 5.32 -33.89
N TYR A 108 23.36 4.30 -33.66
CA TYR A 108 22.62 3.57 -34.67
C TYR A 108 21.12 3.74 -34.41
N ASP A 109 20.39 4.14 -35.44
CA ASP A 109 18.96 4.40 -35.35
C ASP A 109 18.16 3.08 -35.42
N ILE A 110 17.24 2.92 -34.47
CA ILE A 110 16.29 1.81 -34.36
C ILE A 110 14.88 2.38 -34.26
N CYS A 111 13.98 1.98 -35.14
CA CYS A 111 12.56 2.30 -35.06
C CYS A 111 11.82 1.21 -34.29
N ALA A 112 11.14 1.59 -33.20
CA ALA A 112 10.19 0.73 -32.51
C ALA A 112 8.76 1.03 -32.96
N TYR A 113 8.05 0.00 -33.41
CA TYR A 113 6.66 0.08 -33.90
C TYR A 113 5.71 -0.73 -33.01
N GLY A 114 4.70 -0.06 -32.44
CA GLY A 114 3.67 -0.70 -31.61
C GLY A 114 2.59 -1.38 -32.46
N LYS A 115 2.49 -2.71 -32.37
CA LYS A 115 1.51 -3.51 -33.14
C LYS A 115 0.21 -3.76 -32.39
N SER A 116 0.31 -4.16 -31.13
CA SER A 116 -0.86 -4.47 -30.30
C SER A 116 -0.60 -4.11 -28.83
N PRO A 117 -1.64 -3.81 -28.03
CA PRO A 117 -1.45 -3.44 -26.64
C PRO A 117 -0.82 -4.56 -25.80
N GLY A 118 0.05 -4.17 -24.87
CA GLY A 118 0.69 -5.08 -23.93
C GLY A 118 2.11 -4.66 -23.56
N HIS A 119 2.85 -5.58 -22.94
CA HIS A 119 4.24 -5.40 -22.54
C HIS A 119 5.15 -6.37 -23.29
N SER A 120 6.33 -5.91 -23.71
CA SER A 120 7.38 -6.76 -24.27
C SER A 120 8.75 -6.24 -23.88
N GLU A 121 9.63 -7.14 -23.43
CA GLU A 121 11.05 -6.88 -23.31
C GLU A 121 11.78 -7.17 -24.63
N VAL A 122 12.78 -6.36 -24.94
CA VAL A 122 13.72 -6.57 -26.04
C VAL A 122 15.12 -6.64 -25.45
N THR A 123 15.83 -7.72 -25.77
CA THR A 123 17.24 -7.92 -25.43
C THR A 123 18.09 -7.88 -26.69
N PHE A 124 19.39 -7.68 -26.56
CA PHE A 124 20.30 -7.59 -27.70
C PHE A 124 21.41 -8.63 -27.59
N ASN A 125 21.67 -9.35 -28.68
CA ASN A 125 22.76 -10.31 -28.77
C ASN A 125 23.81 -9.83 -29.79
N VAL A 126 25.08 -10.13 -29.53
CA VAL A 126 26.19 -9.79 -30.43
C VAL A 126 26.85 -11.04 -31.00
N THR A 127 27.12 -11.00 -32.31
CA THR A 127 27.91 -12.00 -33.03
C THR A 127 29.09 -11.35 -33.72
N PRO A 128 30.33 -11.88 -33.58
CA PRO A 128 30.76 -12.99 -32.71
C PRO A 128 30.72 -12.67 -31.20
N PRO A 129 30.51 -13.66 -30.31
CA PRO A 129 30.43 -13.44 -28.86
C PRO A 129 31.79 -13.05 -28.25
N GLY A 130 31.76 -12.38 -27.09
CA GLY A 130 32.95 -12.08 -26.28
C GLY A 130 33.51 -10.66 -26.39
N PHE A 131 32.93 -9.80 -27.24
CA PHE A 131 33.37 -8.41 -27.41
C PHE A 131 32.66 -7.43 -26.46
N VAL A 132 31.37 -7.65 -26.25
CA VAL A 132 30.47 -6.80 -25.46
C VAL A 132 29.58 -7.71 -24.62
N ASN A 133 29.44 -7.40 -23.33
CA ASN A 133 28.38 -7.97 -22.52
C ASN A 133 27.14 -7.08 -22.70
N LEU A 134 26.04 -7.66 -23.20
CA LEU A 134 24.78 -6.96 -23.43
C LEU A 134 23.69 -7.40 -22.44
N ASP A 135 24.04 -8.13 -21.39
CA ASP A 135 23.08 -8.63 -20.38
C ASP A 135 22.39 -7.46 -19.66
N THR A 136 23.04 -6.29 -19.62
CA THR A 136 22.51 -5.04 -19.05
C THR A 136 21.80 -4.16 -20.07
N VAL A 137 21.86 -4.50 -21.36
CA VAL A 137 21.30 -3.71 -22.46
C VAL A 137 19.96 -4.32 -22.87
N TYR A 138 18.88 -3.75 -22.36
CA TYR A 138 17.51 -4.15 -22.65
C TYR A 138 16.62 -2.94 -22.87
N LEU A 139 15.48 -3.17 -23.51
CA LEU A 139 14.45 -2.19 -23.78
C LEU A 139 13.10 -2.79 -23.40
N ARG A 140 12.41 -2.16 -22.46
CA ARG A 140 11.05 -2.51 -22.03
C ARG A 140 10.07 -1.63 -22.78
N ILE A 141 9.26 -2.25 -23.63
CA ILE A 141 8.29 -1.54 -24.46
C ILE A 141 6.89 -1.89 -23.99
N THR A 142 6.13 -0.86 -23.65
CA THR A 142 4.72 -0.96 -23.31
C THR A 142 3.90 -0.26 -24.38
N VAL A 143 2.99 -1.00 -25.00
CA VAL A 143 2.09 -0.50 -26.04
C VAL A 143 0.70 -0.35 -25.44
N MET A 144 0.08 0.82 -25.59
CA MET A 144 -1.25 1.12 -25.04
C MET A 144 -2.25 1.48 -26.14
N HIS A 145 -3.52 1.22 -25.90
CA HIS A 145 -4.59 1.54 -26.84
C HIS A 145 -4.89 3.05 -26.91
N SER A 146 -4.91 3.74 -25.76
CA SER A 146 -5.28 5.15 -25.66
C SER A 146 -4.51 5.86 -24.55
N ASN A 147 -3.97 7.03 -24.87
CA ASN A 147 -3.31 7.88 -23.90
C ASN A 147 -4.33 8.53 -22.95
N GLU A 148 -5.54 8.81 -23.43
CA GLU A 148 -6.63 9.38 -22.65
C GLU A 148 -7.06 8.43 -21.53
N ILE A 149 -7.23 7.14 -21.83
CA ILE A 149 -7.55 6.12 -20.81
C ILE A 149 -6.43 6.01 -19.78
N ASN A 150 -5.17 6.09 -20.22
CA ASN A 150 -4.01 6.09 -19.32
C ASN A 150 -4.04 7.29 -18.36
N ILE A 151 -4.32 8.50 -18.87
CA ILE A 151 -4.44 9.72 -18.06
C ILE A 151 -5.60 9.59 -17.07
N ILE A 152 -6.77 9.11 -17.51
CA ILE A 152 -7.93 8.93 -16.63
C ILE A 152 -7.60 7.92 -15.54
N SER A 153 -7.01 6.77 -15.88
CA SER A 153 -6.57 5.76 -14.91
C SER A 153 -5.62 6.36 -13.87
N TYR A 154 -4.62 7.13 -14.32
CA TYR A 154 -3.69 7.81 -13.42
C TYR A 154 -4.40 8.77 -12.45
N ILE A 155 -5.32 9.58 -12.96
CA ILE A 155 -6.13 10.51 -12.13
C ILE A 155 -6.97 9.74 -11.10
N MET A 156 -7.66 8.67 -11.52
CA MET A 156 -8.46 7.84 -10.60
C MET A 156 -7.59 7.20 -9.51
N GLY A 157 -6.38 6.80 -9.86
CA GLY A 157 -5.36 6.32 -8.92
C GLY A 157 -5.10 7.28 -7.77
N TRP A 158 -4.88 8.56 -8.08
CA TRP A 158 -4.61 9.59 -7.08
C TRP A 158 -5.85 10.04 -6.32
N ILE A 159 -7.03 10.04 -6.95
CA ILE A 159 -8.28 10.38 -6.25
C ILE A 159 -8.62 9.30 -5.22
N TYR A 160 -8.52 8.02 -5.57
CA TYR A 160 -8.80 6.96 -4.60
C TYR A 160 -7.79 7.00 -3.44
N PHE A 161 -6.50 7.24 -3.75
CA PHE A 161 -5.46 7.41 -2.73
C PHE A 161 -5.84 8.52 -1.75
N ALA A 162 -6.27 9.67 -2.28
CA ALA A 162 -6.69 10.81 -1.45
C ALA A 162 -7.92 10.46 -0.61
N ALA A 163 -8.95 9.84 -1.21
CA ALA A 163 -10.17 9.44 -0.52
C ALA A 163 -9.89 8.53 0.68
N TRP A 164 -9.10 7.48 0.49
CA TRP A 164 -8.71 6.59 1.58
C TRP A 164 -7.76 7.27 2.58
N SER A 165 -6.83 8.11 2.13
CA SER A 165 -5.86 8.78 3.01
C SER A 165 -6.54 9.75 3.98
N VAL A 166 -7.51 10.54 3.49
CA VAL A 166 -8.26 11.49 4.33
C VAL A 166 -8.97 10.79 5.49
N SER A 167 -9.40 9.53 5.31
CA SER A 167 -10.12 8.77 6.34
C SER A 167 -9.31 8.52 7.64
N PHE A 168 -7.97 8.57 7.60
CA PHE A 168 -7.13 8.34 8.78
C PHE A 168 -7.04 9.56 9.71
N TYR A 169 -7.17 10.77 9.16
CA TYR A 169 -6.91 12.01 9.89
C TYR A 169 -7.93 12.35 10.98
N PRO A 170 -9.25 12.11 10.83
CA PRO A 170 -10.22 12.39 11.87
C PRO A 170 -9.86 11.75 13.21
N GLN A 171 -9.44 10.48 13.21
CA GLN A 171 -9.06 9.79 14.45
C GLN A 171 -7.79 10.38 15.07
N ILE A 172 -6.76 10.63 14.25
CA ILE A 172 -5.51 11.27 14.69
C ILE A 172 -5.80 12.63 15.32
N TYR A 173 -6.66 13.43 14.70
CA TYR A 173 -7.05 14.74 15.18
C TYR A 173 -7.83 14.69 16.49
N ILE A 174 -8.82 13.79 16.60
CA ILE A 174 -9.62 13.64 17.83
C ILE A 174 -8.74 13.22 19.01
N ASN A 175 -7.84 12.25 18.80
CA ASN A 175 -6.87 11.83 19.82
C ASN A 175 -5.99 13.01 20.25
N PHE A 176 -5.49 13.79 19.28
CA PHE A 176 -4.66 14.97 19.56
C PHE A 176 -5.40 16.06 20.33
N LYS A 177 -6.67 16.32 19.99
CA LYS A 177 -7.51 17.34 20.62
C LYS A 177 -7.92 16.94 22.03
N ARG A 178 -8.33 15.69 22.22
CA ARG A 178 -8.78 15.16 23.52
C ARG A 178 -7.62 14.82 24.47
N LYS A 179 -6.40 14.65 23.93
CA LYS A 179 -5.24 14.10 24.67
C LYS A 179 -5.56 12.76 25.36
N SER A 180 -6.47 12.01 24.77
CA SER A 180 -6.98 10.74 25.25
C SER A 180 -7.31 9.86 24.06
N VAL A 181 -6.94 8.58 24.16
CA VAL A 181 -7.30 7.52 23.21
C VAL A 181 -8.41 6.62 23.76
N VAL A 182 -9.06 7.01 24.85
CA VAL A 182 -10.19 6.28 25.44
C VAL A 182 -11.31 6.14 24.42
N GLY A 183 -11.69 4.88 24.16
CA GLY A 183 -12.67 4.47 23.15
C GLY A 183 -12.05 3.96 21.84
N LEU A 184 -10.73 4.10 21.63
CA LEU A 184 -10.04 3.52 20.48
C LEU A 184 -9.86 2.02 20.68
N ASN A 185 -10.25 1.21 19.69
CA ASN A 185 -10.04 -0.23 19.74
C ASN A 185 -8.58 -0.60 19.41
N PHE A 186 -7.84 -1.13 20.38
CA PHE A 186 -6.43 -1.49 20.22
C PHE A 186 -6.22 -2.72 19.35
N ASP A 187 -7.18 -3.66 19.27
CA ASP A 187 -7.12 -4.79 18.34
C ASP A 187 -7.18 -4.30 16.90
N PHE A 188 -8.10 -3.37 16.62
CA PHE A 188 -8.23 -2.75 15.30
C PHE A 188 -6.94 -2.04 14.89
N LEU A 189 -6.33 -1.30 15.81
CA LEU A 189 -5.07 -0.59 15.56
C LEU A 189 -3.90 -1.57 15.31
N ALA A 190 -3.78 -2.62 16.12
CA ALA A 190 -2.72 -3.61 16.00
C ALA A 190 -2.83 -4.46 14.72
N LEU A 191 -4.06 -4.83 14.34
CA LEU A 191 -4.33 -5.49 13.06
C LEU A 191 -4.01 -4.56 11.88
N ASN A 192 -4.39 -3.27 11.96
CA ASN A 192 -4.10 -2.32 10.89
C ASN A 192 -2.62 -2.13 10.64
N ILE A 193 -1.80 -1.98 11.68
CA ILE A 193 -0.36 -1.76 11.47
C ILE A 193 0.27 -2.98 10.79
N MET A 194 -0.06 -4.20 11.23
CA MET A 194 0.40 -5.42 10.56
C MET A 194 -0.04 -5.44 9.10
N GLY A 195 -1.34 -5.23 8.84
CA GLY A 195 -1.87 -5.26 7.49
C GLY A 195 -1.20 -4.23 6.58
N PHE A 196 -1.14 -2.96 6.99
CA PHE A 196 -0.53 -1.90 6.17
C PHE A 196 0.97 -2.11 5.97
N THR A 197 1.70 -2.60 6.97
CA THR A 197 3.11 -2.97 6.79
C THR A 197 3.27 -4.09 5.76
N MET A 198 2.47 -5.16 5.83
CA MET A 198 2.55 -6.26 4.86
C MET A 198 2.19 -5.80 3.44
N TYR A 199 1.19 -4.92 3.32
CA TYR A 199 0.80 -4.36 2.03
C TYR A 199 1.87 -3.42 1.46
N SER A 200 2.52 -2.61 2.30
CA SER A 200 3.66 -1.80 1.90
C SER A 200 4.85 -2.64 1.46
N LEU A 201 5.13 -3.77 2.13
CA LEU A 201 6.18 -4.69 1.68
C LEU A 201 5.89 -5.23 0.28
N PHE A 202 4.66 -5.68 0.03
CA PHE A 202 4.22 -6.15 -1.30
C PHE A 202 4.34 -5.05 -2.36
N ASN A 203 3.73 -3.88 -2.12
CA ASN A 203 3.72 -2.79 -3.09
C ASN A 203 5.13 -2.25 -3.37
N CYS A 204 5.94 -2.00 -2.33
CA CYS A 204 7.31 -1.55 -2.52
C CYS A 204 8.18 -2.63 -3.19
N GLY A 205 8.03 -3.90 -2.80
CA GLY A 205 8.78 -5.00 -3.38
C GLY A 205 8.53 -5.14 -4.88
N LEU A 206 7.25 -5.25 -5.28
CA LEU A 206 6.87 -5.42 -6.67
C LEU A 206 7.10 -4.15 -7.51
N TYR A 207 7.01 -2.95 -6.93
CA TYR A 207 7.24 -1.70 -7.65
C TYR A 207 8.72 -1.32 -7.80
N PHE A 208 9.58 -1.57 -6.80
CA PHE A 208 10.97 -1.10 -6.81
C PHE A 208 12.01 -2.18 -7.12
N SER A 209 11.79 -3.46 -6.78
CA SER A 209 12.79 -4.51 -7.03
C SER A 209 12.65 -5.07 -8.44
N LYS A 210 13.76 -5.00 -9.19
CA LYS A 210 13.84 -5.58 -10.54
C LYS A 210 13.81 -7.10 -10.49
N GLU A 211 14.41 -7.71 -9.46
CA GLU A 211 14.38 -9.15 -9.27
C GLU A 211 12.94 -9.67 -9.12
N ILE A 212 12.14 -9.01 -8.27
CA ILE A 212 10.72 -9.34 -8.08
C ILE A 212 9.90 -9.10 -9.34
N GLN A 213 10.19 -8.01 -10.06
CA GLN A 213 9.54 -7.75 -11.36
C GLN A 213 9.85 -8.84 -12.38
N ASN A 214 11.10 -9.31 -12.43
CA ASN A 214 11.50 -10.38 -13.32
C ASN A 214 10.80 -11.71 -12.97
N GLU A 215 10.68 -12.03 -11.67
CA GLU A 215 9.87 -13.17 -11.21
C GLU A 215 8.40 -13.03 -11.66
N TYR A 216 7.83 -11.83 -11.59
CA TYR A 216 6.45 -11.55 -12.02
C TYR A 216 6.29 -11.69 -13.53
N PHE A 217 7.13 -11.05 -14.34
CA PHE A 217 7.06 -11.10 -15.80
C PHE A 217 7.42 -12.48 -16.37
N SER A 218 8.22 -13.27 -15.66
CA SER A 218 8.43 -14.69 -16.00
C SER A 218 7.12 -15.50 -15.94
N ARG A 219 6.25 -15.20 -14.96
CA ARG A 219 4.93 -15.83 -14.79
C ARG A 219 3.85 -15.19 -15.66
N HIS A 220 4.00 -13.90 -15.94
CA HIS A 220 3.07 -13.10 -16.73
C HIS A 220 3.82 -12.37 -17.86
N PRO A 221 4.24 -13.08 -18.93
CA PRO A 221 5.10 -12.50 -19.97
C PRO A 221 4.53 -11.27 -20.67
N ARG A 222 3.20 -11.25 -20.85
CA ARG A 222 2.46 -10.12 -21.44
C ARG A 222 1.90 -9.16 -20.40
N GLY A 223 2.11 -9.47 -19.12
CA GLY A 223 1.56 -8.72 -18.01
C GLY A 223 2.29 -7.41 -17.80
N LEU A 224 1.58 -6.40 -17.33
CA LEU A 224 2.16 -5.21 -16.75
C LEU A 224 2.34 -5.36 -15.25
N ASN A 225 3.23 -4.54 -14.70
CA ASN A 225 3.32 -4.43 -13.25
C ASN A 225 1.96 -3.98 -12.70
N PRO A 226 1.30 -4.81 -11.88
CA PRO A 226 -0.06 -4.54 -11.42
C PRO A 226 -0.08 -3.44 -10.34
N VAL A 227 1.07 -3.16 -9.72
CA VAL A 227 1.22 -2.13 -8.69
C VAL A 227 1.62 -0.80 -9.31
N GLN A 228 0.85 0.24 -9.00
CA GLN A 228 1.16 1.61 -9.40
C GLN A 228 1.74 2.43 -8.25
N LEU A 229 2.31 3.58 -8.58
CA LEU A 229 2.94 4.46 -7.60
C LEU A 229 1.95 4.92 -6.51
N ASN A 230 0.71 5.24 -6.88
CA ASN A 230 -0.34 5.60 -5.94
C ASN A 230 -0.67 4.47 -4.93
N ASP A 231 -0.52 3.18 -5.31
CA ASP A 231 -0.70 2.04 -4.40
C ASP A 231 0.43 1.97 -3.35
N VAL A 232 1.67 2.28 -3.79
CA VAL A 232 2.84 2.41 -2.91
C VAL A 232 2.61 3.54 -1.90
N PHE A 233 2.25 4.74 -2.38
CA PHE A 233 1.97 5.89 -1.53
C PHE A 233 0.82 5.62 -0.55
N PHE A 234 -0.27 5.02 -1.01
CA PHE A 234 -1.39 4.64 -0.15
C PHE A 234 -0.97 3.74 1.00
N SER A 235 -0.30 2.63 0.69
CA SER A 235 0.09 1.64 1.70
C SER A 235 1.04 2.23 2.75
N LEU A 236 2.06 2.98 2.31
CA LEU A 236 3.04 3.61 3.18
C LEU A 236 2.40 4.71 4.03
N HIS A 237 1.55 5.54 3.44
CA HIS A 237 0.83 6.59 4.16
C HIS A 237 -0.08 5.99 5.24
N ALA A 238 -0.82 4.93 4.91
CA ALA A 238 -1.69 4.25 5.85
C ALA A 238 -0.90 3.61 7.02
N ALA A 239 0.26 2.99 6.73
CA ALA A 239 1.15 2.47 7.77
C ALA A 239 1.67 3.60 8.68
N PHE A 240 2.09 4.73 8.09
CA PHE A 240 2.57 5.89 8.82
C PHE A 240 1.49 6.55 9.69
N ALA A 241 0.30 6.78 9.15
CA ALA A 241 -0.85 7.33 9.89
C ALA A 241 -1.26 6.42 11.06
N THR A 242 -1.18 5.10 10.84
CA THR A 242 -1.41 4.10 11.90
C THR A 242 -0.31 4.17 12.98
N LEU A 243 0.95 4.35 12.59
CA LEU A 243 2.06 4.53 13.53
C LEU A 243 1.92 5.81 14.37
N ILE A 244 1.44 6.90 13.78
CA ILE A 244 1.09 8.12 14.53
C ILE A 244 0.04 7.80 15.59
N THR A 245 -1.02 7.08 15.22
CA THR A 245 -2.09 6.70 16.15
C THR A 245 -1.57 5.78 17.27
N ILE A 246 -0.67 4.84 16.94
CA ILE A 246 0.03 4.00 17.93
C ILE A 246 0.87 4.86 18.87
N THR A 247 1.60 5.85 18.34
CA THR A 247 2.38 6.79 19.16
C THR A 247 1.49 7.56 20.12
N GLN A 248 0.32 8.03 19.66
CA GLN A 248 -0.67 8.66 20.53
C GLN A 248 -1.15 7.73 21.65
N CYS A 249 -1.28 6.42 21.39
CA CYS A 249 -1.64 5.45 22.43
C CYS A 249 -0.57 5.27 23.52
N PHE A 250 0.68 5.63 23.25
CA PHE A 250 1.74 5.63 24.27
C PHE A 250 1.85 6.96 25.02
N LEU A 251 1.45 8.06 24.39
CA LEU A 251 1.59 9.41 24.95
C LEU A 251 0.35 9.92 25.69
N TYR A 252 -0.84 9.46 25.32
CA TYR A 252 -2.11 9.96 25.82
C TYR A 252 -2.77 8.99 26.78
N GLU A 253 -3.78 9.49 27.50
CA GLU A 253 -4.58 8.67 28.41
C GLU A 253 -5.27 7.53 27.66
N ARG A 254 -5.05 6.30 28.11
CA ARG A 254 -5.59 5.07 27.49
C ARG A 254 -6.30 4.13 28.46
N GLU A 255 -6.40 4.53 29.73
CA GLU A 255 -6.90 3.68 30.83
C GLU A 255 -6.23 2.29 30.82
N GLU A 256 -7.00 1.22 31.06
CA GLU A 256 -6.56 -0.18 31.03
C GLU A 256 -6.78 -0.85 29.65
N GLN A 257 -6.98 -0.07 28.58
CA GLN A 257 -7.17 -0.63 27.24
C GLN A 257 -5.90 -1.35 26.77
N ARG A 258 -6.07 -2.59 26.31
CA ARG A 258 -4.99 -3.45 25.79
C ARG A 258 -5.49 -4.22 24.59
N VAL A 259 -4.56 -4.69 23.76
CA VAL A 259 -4.87 -5.67 22.71
C VAL A 259 -5.36 -6.95 23.39
N SER A 260 -6.53 -7.44 22.98
CA SER A 260 -7.17 -8.63 23.52
C SER A 260 -6.34 -9.89 23.26
N THR A 261 -6.54 -10.91 24.09
CA THR A 261 -5.88 -12.21 23.91
C THR A 261 -6.20 -12.84 22.55
N VAL A 262 -7.42 -12.67 22.06
CA VAL A 262 -7.84 -13.13 20.73
C VAL A 262 -7.10 -12.34 19.64
N GLY A 263 -7.06 -11.01 19.73
CA GLY A 263 -6.31 -10.16 18.80
C GLY A 263 -4.83 -10.51 18.76
N ARG A 264 -4.21 -10.74 19.93
CA ARG A 264 -2.83 -11.23 20.05
C ARG A 264 -2.63 -12.61 19.42
N GLY A 265 -3.59 -13.51 19.57
CA GLY A 265 -3.58 -14.84 18.93
C GLY A 265 -3.62 -14.74 17.41
N ILE A 266 -4.51 -13.91 16.86
CA ILE A 266 -4.62 -13.66 15.41
C ILE A 266 -3.33 -13.04 14.87
N LEU A 267 -2.80 -12.01 15.54
CA LEU A 267 -1.52 -11.39 15.16
C LEU A 267 -0.37 -12.41 15.22
N GLY A 268 -0.34 -13.25 16.26
CA GLY A 268 0.65 -14.32 16.39
C GLY A 268 0.58 -15.32 15.24
N ALA A 269 -0.63 -15.74 14.85
CA ALA A 269 -0.85 -16.65 13.73
C ALA A 269 -0.39 -16.03 12.40
N PHE A 270 -0.77 -14.79 12.10
CA PHE A 270 -0.30 -14.12 10.88
C PHE A 270 1.21 -13.88 10.88
N SER A 271 1.78 -13.50 12.02
CA SER A 271 3.24 -13.36 12.17
C SER A 271 3.93 -14.69 11.89
N ALA A 272 3.40 -15.79 12.41
CA ALA A 272 3.95 -17.12 12.16
C ALA A 272 3.90 -17.49 10.67
N VAL A 273 2.78 -17.23 9.98
CA VAL A 273 2.67 -17.44 8.53
C VAL A 273 3.76 -16.67 7.79
N VAL A 274 3.90 -15.36 8.04
CA VAL A 274 4.88 -14.50 7.37
C VAL A 274 6.32 -14.92 7.64
N ILE A 275 6.64 -15.31 8.89
CA ILE A 275 7.98 -15.75 9.27
C ILE A 275 8.31 -17.10 8.64
N VAL A 276 7.37 -18.05 8.67
CA VAL A 276 7.58 -19.38 8.09
C VAL A 276 7.76 -19.30 6.59
N THR A 277 6.85 -18.62 5.88
CA THR A 277 6.97 -18.47 4.42
C THR A 277 8.23 -17.68 4.05
N GLY A 278 8.59 -16.64 4.80
CA GLY A 278 9.82 -15.88 4.58
C GLY A 278 11.07 -16.73 4.77
N SER A 279 11.08 -17.61 5.78
CA SER A 279 12.19 -18.55 6.00
C SER A 279 12.34 -19.54 4.85
N ILE A 280 11.23 -19.99 4.27
CA ILE A 280 11.22 -20.88 3.09
C ILE A 280 11.77 -20.15 1.86
N ALA A 281 11.45 -18.86 1.68
CA ALA A 281 12.00 -18.01 0.61
C ALA A 281 13.51 -17.82 0.76
N VAL A 282 14.00 -17.57 1.97
CA VAL A 282 15.45 -17.46 2.26
C VAL A 282 16.21 -18.74 1.90
N VAL A 283 15.61 -19.92 2.07
CA VAL A 283 16.21 -21.21 1.70
C VAL A 283 16.09 -21.50 0.19
N GLY A 284 15.45 -20.63 -0.59
CA GLY A 284 15.28 -20.76 -2.04
C GLY A 284 14.30 -21.86 -2.45
N LYS A 285 13.31 -22.17 -1.59
CA LYS A 285 12.25 -23.16 -1.88
C LYS A 285 10.99 -22.54 -2.46
N ILE A 286 10.79 -21.24 -2.23
CA ILE A 286 9.80 -20.42 -2.91
C ILE A 286 10.49 -19.13 -3.35
N GLU A 287 9.93 -18.47 -4.34
CA GLU A 287 10.45 -17.19 -4.81
C GLU A 287 10.05 -16.07 -3.84
N TRP A 288 10.75 -14.92 -3.89
CA TRP A 288 10.43 -13.80 -3.03
C TRP A 288 9.07 -13.18 -3.37
N LEU A 289 8.66 -13.21 -4.64
CA LEU A 289 7.33 -12.81 -5.08
C LEU A 289 6.23 -13.61 -4.38
N ASP A 290 6.41 -14.92 -4.18
CA ASP A 290 5.43 -15.76 -3.47
C ASP A 290 5.27 -15.32 -2.02
N TRP A 291 6.38 -15.02 -1.34
CA TRP A 291 6.37 -14.48 0.01
C TRP A 291 5.63 -13.14 0.08
N LEU A 292 5.87 -12.24 -0.87
CA LEU A 292 5.17 -10.96 -0.95
C LEU A 292 3.66 -11.14 -1.21
N TYR A 293 3.26 -12.13 -2.01
CA TYR A 293 1.84 -12.49 -2.15
C TYR A 293 1.23 -12.97 -0.84
N TYR A 294 1.90 -13.82 -0.07
CA TYR A 294 1.42 -14.21 1.26
C TYR A 294 1.26 -12.99 2.19
N CYS A 295 2.21 -12.05 2.16
CA CYS A 295 2.10 -10.79 2.90
C CYS A 295 0.84 -9.99 2.48
N SER A 296 0.59 -9.85 1.18
CA SER A 296 -0.58 -9.12 0.68
C SER A 296 -1.90 -9.83 1.05
N TYR A 297 -1.94 -11.17 1.03
CA TYR A 297 -3.09 -11.94 1.49
C TYR A 297 -3.37 -11.80 3.00
N VAL A 298 -2.33 -11.67 3.83
CA VAL A 298 -2.50 -11.34 5.25
C VAL A 298 -3.21 -9.99 5.41
N LYS A 299 -2.81 -8.97 4.64
CA LYS A 299 -3.52 -7.67 4.61
C LYS A 299 -5.00 -7.87 4.26
N LEU A 300 -5.27 -8.64 3.21
CA LEU A 300 -6.62 -8.88 2.74
C LEU A 300 -7.49 -9.59 3.80
N ALA A 301 -6.94 -10.63 4.45
CA ALA A 301 -7.60 -11.35 5.52
C ALA A 301 -7.91 -10.45 6.73
N ILE A 302 -6.97 -9.59 7.11
CA ILE A 302 -7.16 -8.60 8.18
C ILE A 302 -8.33 -7.67 7.85
N THR A 303 -8.46 -7.21 6.61
CA THR A 303 -9.59 -6.37 6.18
C THR A 303 -10.93 -7.08 6.40
N LEU A 304 -11.06 -8.35 6.03
CA LEU A 304 -12.27 -9.14 6.27
C LEU A 304 -12.59 -9.31 7.76
N ILE A 305 -11.58 -9.64 8.57
CA ILE A 305 -11.73 -9.81 10.03
C ILE A 305 -12.25 -8.55 10.70
N LYS A 306 -12.00 -7.36 10.12
CA LYS A 306 -12.45 -6.08 10.68
C LYS A 306 -13.89 -5.73 10.31
N TYR A 307 -14.30 -5.96 9.06
CA TYR A 307 -15.63 -5.57 8.61
C TYR A 307 -16.73 -6.48 9.17
N VAL A 308 -16.49 -7.79 9.26
CA VAL A 308 -17.50 -8.77 9.68
C VAL A 308 -18.03 -8.51 11.12
N PRO A 309 -17.19 -8.27 12.14
CA PRO A 309 -17.67 -7.96 13.48
C PRO A 309 -18.50 -6.67 13.52
N GLN A 310 -18.11 -5.64 12.77
CA GLN A 310 -18.85 -4.38 12.74
C GLN A 310 -20.25 -4.58 12.12
N ALA A 311 -20.33 -5.31 11.01
CA ALA A 311 -21.59 -5.67 10.37
C ALA A 311 -22.51 -6.44 11.33
N TYR A 312 -21.96 -7.40 12.07
CA TYR A 312 -22.68 -8.16 13.07
C TYR A 312 -23.11 -7.32 14.28
N MET A 313 -22.25 -6.43 14.77
CA MET A 313 -22.56 -5.55 15.90
C MET A 313 -23.69 -4.58 15.57
N ASN A 314 -23.66 -3.97 14.38
CA ASN A 314 -24.76 -3.14 13.89
C ASN A 314 -26.06 -3.96 13.80
N TYR A 315 -25.99 -5.19 13.29
CA TYR A 315 -27.15 -6.07 13.22
C TYR A 315 -27.70 -6.46 14.60
N LYS A 316 -26.84 -6.71 15.58
CA LYS A 316 -27.23 -7.08 16.95
C LYS A 316 -27.84 -5.90 17.71
N ARG A 317 -27.25 -4.71 17.57
CA ARG A 317 -27.69 -3.48 18.23
C ARG A 317 -28.88 -2.81 17.53
N LYS A 318 -29.16 -3.19 16.27
CA LYS A 318 -30.15 -2.52 15.40
C LYS A 318 -29.94 -1.01 15.32
N SER A 319 -28.68 -0.57 15.40
CA SER A 319 -28.28 0.84 15.41
C SER A 319 -26.87 0.97 14.84
N THR A 320 -26.66 2.05 14.10
CA THR A 320 -25.34 2.48 13.59
C THR A 320 -24.82 3.73 14.30
N VAL A 321 -25.44 4.12 15.42
CA VAL A 321 -25.01 5.28 16.21
C VAL A 321 -23.64 5.00 16.85
N GLY A 322 -22.77 6.01 16.85
CA GLY A 322 -21.39 5.90 17.36
C GLY A 322 -20.33 5.66 16.27
N TRP A 323 -20.70 5.71 14.99
CA TRP A 323 -19.78 5.56 13.87
C TRP A 323 -19.95 6.67 12.81
N SER A 324 -18.83 7.13 12.23
CA SER A 324 -18.82 8.13 11.17
C SER A 324 -19.21 7.51 9.84
N ILE A 325 -20.45 7.75 9.40
CA ILE A 325 -20.91 7.35 8.06
C ILE A 325 -20.11 8.01 6.93
N GLY A 326 -19.54 9.20 7.18
CA GLY A 326 -18.69 9.89 6.21
C GLY A 326 -17.43 9.10 5.85
N ASN A 327 -16.85 8.36 6.80
CA ASN A 327 -15.71 7.49 6.53
C ASN A 327 -16.09 6.33 5.60
N ILE A 328 -17.32 5.84 5.67
CA ILE A 328 -17.83 4.77 4.80
C ILE A 328 -18.01 5.25 3.37
N PHE A 329 -18.48 6.49 3.16
CA PHE A 329 -18.52 7.07 1.82
C PHE A 329 -17.13 7.27 1.22
N LEU A 330 -16.16 7.72 2.02
CA LEU A 330 -14.77 7.84 1.56
C LEU A 330 -14.16 6.48 1.22
N ASP A 331 -14.44 5.44 2.02
CA ASP A 331 -14.00 4.07 1.76
C ASP A 331 -14.62 3.54 0.46
N PHE A 332 -15.94 3.71 0.28
CA PHE A 332 -16.67 3.33 -0.93
C PHE A 332 -16.10 3.99 -2.19
N VAL A 333 -15.88 5.31 -2.15
CA VAL A 333 -15.30 6.05 -3.27
C VAL A 333 -13.89 5.55 -3.57
N GLY A 334 -13.08 5.30 -2.54
CA GLY A 334 -11.75 4.71 -2.69
C GLY A 334 -11.79 3.32 -3.34
N GLY A 335 -12.64 2.42 -2.84
CA GLY A 335 -12.81 1.07 -3.38
C GLY A 335 -13.33 1.05 -4.81
N PHE A 336 -14.32 1.89 -5.12
CA PHE A 336 -14.87 2.04 -6.46
C PHE A 336 -13.81 2.50 -7.47
N LEU A 337 -13.13 3.59 -7.15
CA LEU A 337 -12.12 4.18 -8.04
C LEU A 337 -10.88 3.30 -8.19
N SER A 338 -10.50 2.56 -7.13
CA SER A 338 -9.42 1.57 -7.20
C SER A 338 -9.75 0.45 -8.19
N ILE A 339 -10.96 -0.13 -8.13
CA ILE A 339 -11.38 -1.16 -9.09
C ILE A 339 -11.49 -0.57 -10.50
N LEU A 340 -12.09 0.62 -10.64
CA LEU A 340 -12.22 1.28 -11.93
C LEU A 340 -10.86 1.52 -12.58
N GLN A 341 -9.87 1.97 -11.82
CA GLN A 341 -8.49 2.10 -12.29
C GLN A 341 -7.95 0.77 -12.84
N MET A 342 -8.13 -0.33 -12.11
CA MET A 342 -7.69 -1.66 -12.56
C MET A 342 -8.37 -2.09 -13.86
N VAL A 343 -9.68 -1.84 -13.99
CA VAL A 343 -10.43 -2.15 -15.22
C VAL A 343 -9.91 -1.33 -16.40
N LEU A 344 -9.67 -0.03 -16.20
CA LEU A 344 -9.15 0.85 -17.25
C LEU A 344 -7.76 0.41 -17.71
N ASN A 345 -6.88 0.00 -16.80
CA ASN A 345 -5.56 -0.53 -17.16
C ASN A 345 -5.67 -1.85 -17.93
N ALA A 346 -6.46 -2.81 -17.42
CA ALA A 346 -6.65 -4.11 -18.06
C ALA A 346 -7.18 -3.94 -19.49
N TYR A 347 -8.11 -3.01 -19.69
CA TYR A 347 -8.61 -2.66 -21.01
C TYR A 347 -7.54 -1.98 -21.88
N ASN A 348 -6.86 -0.93 -21.38
CA ASN A 348 -5.97 -0.11 -22.18
C ASN A 348 -4.72 -0.86 -22.69
N TYR A 349 -4.29 -1.85 -21.92
CA TYR A 349 -3.11 -2.66 -22.22
C TYR A 349 -3.46 -4.09 -22.65
N ASN A 350 -4.76 -4.40 -22.83
CA ASN A 350 -5.28 -5.73 -23.13
C ASN A 350 -4.73 -6.83 -22.19
N ASP A 351 -4.63 -6.49 -20.90
CA ASP A 351 -3.99 -7.30 -19.88
C ASP A 351 -4.95 -7.58 -18.71
N TRP A 352 -5.91 -8.45 -18.98
CA TRP A 352 -6.87 -8.93 -17.99
C TRP A 352 -6.26 -9.92 -16.99
N VAL A 353 -5.08 -10.45 -17.27
CA VAL A 353 -4.38 -11.35 -16.34
C VAL A 353 -3.83 -10.56 -15.17
N SER A 354 -3.19 -9.41 -15.42
CA SER A 354 -2.69 -8.54 -14.36
C SER A 354 -3.78 -7.84 -13.55
N PHE A 355 -5.04 -7.86 -14.02
CA PHE A 355 -6.19 -7.47 -13.21
C PHE A 355 -6.28 -8.27 -11.90
N PHE A 356 -5.88 -9.54 -11.91
CA PHE A 356 -5.76 -10.38 -10.71
C PHE A 356 -4.31 -10.52 -10.22
N GLY A 357 -3.34 -9.93 -10.93
CA GLY A 357 -1.93 -9.90 -10.55
C GLY A 357 -1.68 -9.19 -9.23
N ASP A 358 -2.53 -8.21 -8.88
CA ASP A 358 -2.70 -7.69 -7.52
C ASP A 358 -4.09 -8.05 -6.98
N ALA A 359 -4.27 -9.33 -6.66
CA ALA A 359 -5.49 -9.84 -6.05
C ALA A 359 -5.85 -9.14 -4.73
N THR A 360 -4.87 -8.57 -4.02
CA THR A 360 -5.10 -7.84 -2.78
C THR A 360 -5.74 -6.49 -3.04
N LYS A 361 -5.26 -5.69 -4.00
CA LYS A 361 -5.92 -4.45 -4.40
C LYS A 361 -7.34 -4.67 -4.91
N PHE A 362 -7.53 -5.68 -5.77
CA PHE A 362 -8.87 -6.08 -6.21
C PHE A 362 -9.77 -6.44 -5.02
N GLY A 363 -9.28 -7.30 -4.13
CA GLY A 363 -10.02 -7.74 -2.95
C GLY A 363 -10.31 -6.61 -1.96
N LEU A 364 -9.38 -5.68 -1.75
CA LEU A 364 -9.58 -4.49 -0.91
C LEU A 364 -10.70 -3.62 -1.46
N GLY A 365 -10.66 -3.32 -2.77
CA GLY A 365 -11.73 -2.56 -3.43
C GLY A 365 -13.08 -3.30 -3.37
N LEU A 366 -13.10 -4.60 -3.65
CA LEU A 366 -14.33 -5.39 -3.70
C LEU A 366 -14.97 -5.51 -2.31
N PHE A 367 -14.18 -5.85 -1.30
CA PHE A 367 -14.69 -6.00 0.06
C PHE A 367 -15.12 -4.66 0.64
N SER A 368 -14.39 -3.57 0.40
CA SER A 368 -14.86 -2.22 0.74
C SER A 368 -16.22 -1.95 0.09
N LEU A 369 -16.36 -2.10 -1.23
CA LEU A 369 -17.65 -1.87 -1.91
C LEU A 369 -18.81 -2.67 -1.32
N VAL A 370 -18.62 -3.98 -1.11
CA VAL A 370 -19.67 -4.86 -0.57
C VAL A 370 -20.05 -4.45 0.86
N PHE A 371 -19.07 -4.27 1.75
CA PHE A 371 -19.34 -3.92 3.14
C PHE A 371 -19.86 -2.48 3.28
N ASP A 372 -19.37 -1.54 2.48
CA ASP A 372 -19.80 -0.15 2.52
C ASP A 372 -21.24 0.00 2.04
N ILE A 373 -21.62 -0.67 0.94
CA ILE A 373 -23.03 -0.75 0.53
C ILE A 373 -23.88 -1.33 1.68
N PHE A 374 -23.40 -2.40 2.31
CA PHE A 374 -24.11 -3.01 3.43
C PHE A 374 -24.24 -2.04 4.63
N PHE A 375 -23.20 -1.30 4.98
CA PHE A 375 -23.22 -0.31 6.06
C PHE A 375 -24.12 0.89 5.74
N ILE A 376 -24.11 1.38 4.49
CA ILE A 376 -25.00 2.44 4.01
C ILE A 376 -26.47 1.98 4.11
N LEU A 377 -26.78 0.74 3.72
CA LEU A 377 -28.11 0.15 3.87
C LEU A 377 -28.49 0.01 5.35
N GLN A 378 -27.58 -0.45 6.21
CA GLN A 378 -27.82 -0.49 7.66
C GLN A 378 -28.15 0.90 8.23
N HIS A 379 -27.42 1.93 7.81
CA HIS A 379 -27.56 3.29 8.33
C HIS A 379 -28.83 4.01 7.86
N TYR A 380 -29.13 3.97 6.56
CA TYR A 380 -30.21 4.77 5.97
C TYR A 380 -31.52 4.02 5.73
N VAL A 381 -31.47 2.69 5.66
CA VAL A 381 -32.64 1.86 5.36
C VAL A 381 -33.06 1.05 6.59
N PHE A 382 -32.20 0.15 7.08
CA PHE A 382 -32.63 -0.83 8.08
C PHE A 382 -32.76 -0.29 9.50
N TYR A 383 -31.90 0.66 9.90
CA TYR A 383 -31.85 1.18 11.28
C TYR A 383 -32.14 2.68 11.35
N ARG A 384 -32.89 3.20 10.37
CA ARG A 384 -33.30 4.60 10.31
C ARG A 384 -34.16 5.03 11.50
N GLU A 385 -34.94 4.10 12.05
CA GLU A 385 -36.00 4.36 13.04
C GLU A 385 -35.52 4.38 14.50
N GLY A 386 -34.24 4.12 14.79
CA GLY A 386 -33.67 4.31 16.14
C GLY A 386 -33.51 5.78 16.56
N LYS A 387 -34.06 6.73 15.78
CA LYS A 387 -34.09 8.17 16.06
C LYS A 387 -35.51 8.58 16.47
N GLU A 388 -35.99 8.08 17.60
CA GLU A 388 -37.21 8.63 18.21
C GLU A 388 -36.87 10.01 18.80
N PHE A 389 -37.25 11.06 18.10
CA PHE A 389 -37.15 12.43 18.60
C PHE A 389 -38.27 12.65 19.64
N VAL A 390 -37.93 12.61 20.93
CA VAL A 390 -38.84 13.04 21.98
C VAL A 390 -38.78 14.56 22.05
N MET A 391 -39.83 15.23 21.57
CA MET A 391 -40.04 16.67 21.77
C MET A 391 -40.44 16.89 23.24
N VAL A 392 -39.53 17.47 24.04
CA VAL A 392 -39.86 17.87 25.42
C VAL A 392 -40.17 19.36 25.40
N ASN A 393 -41.44 19.72 25.59
CA ASN A 393 -41.83 21.10 25.87
C ASN A 393 -41.33 21.48 27.26
N SER A 394 -40.76 22.66 27.40
CA SER A 394 -40.22 23.23 28.64
C SER A 394 -41.28 23.53 29.73
N SER A 395 -42.51 23.05 29.57
CA SER A 395 -43.57 23.12 30.59
C SER A 395 -43.64 21.89 31.49
N ASP A 396 -42.99 20.79 31.13
CA ASP A 396 -43.16 19.51 31.82
C ASP A 396 -41.94 19.16 32.70
N GLU A 397 -41.51 20.12 33.52
CA GLU A 397 -40.73 19.81 34.73
C GLU A 397 -41.67 19.33 35.83
N SER A 398 -42.04 18.05 35.79
CA SER A 398 -42.21 17.19 36.97
C SER A 398 -42.88 15.87 36.57
N SER A 399 -42.36 14.78 37.11
CA SER A 399 -42.91 13.41 37.02
C SER A 399 -42.77 12.67 35.68
N GLU A 400 -41.56 12.18 35.40
CA GLU A 400 -41.33 10.77 34.97
C GLU A 400 -39.83 10.49 34.85
N MET A 401 -39.12 10.67 35.97
CA MET A 401 -37.75 10.21 36.12
C MET A 401 -37.78 8.77 36.64
N THR A 402 -38.25 7.81 35.84
CA THR A 402 -38.04 6.36 36.08
C THR A 402 -38.50 5.52 34.88
N SER A 403 -37.58 5.20 33.96
CA SER A 403 -37.37 3.84 33.40
C SER A 403 -36.56 3.90 32.10
N SER A 404 -35.56 3.01 32.03
CA SER A 404 -34.86 2.55 30.81
C SER A 404 -34.50 3.62 29.76
N ALA A 405 -33.41 4.36 30.00
CA ALA A 405 -32.83 5.27 29.01
C ALA A 405 -31.56 4.66 28.37
N GLU A 406 -31.74 3.78 27.39
CA GLU A 406 -30.71 3.46 26.41
C GLU A 406 -31.03 4.19 25.09
N GLY A 407 -30.18 5.14 24.70
CA GLY A 407 -30.10 5.59 23.30
C GLY A 407 -30.89 6.83 22.85
N ARG A 408 -31.32 7.73 23.74
CA ARG A 408 -32.00 8.99 23.34
C ARG A 408 -31.06 10.22 23.42
N GLU A 409 -30.95 10.97 22.32
CA GLU A 409 -30.40 12.34 22.30
C GLU A 409 -31.54 13.33 22.57
N TYR A 410 -31.36 14.24 23.53
CA TYR A 410 -32.31 15.31 23.86
C TYR A 410 -31.79 16.64 23.29
N PHE A 411 -32.60 17.34 22.51
CA PHE A 411 -32.33 18.71 22.07
C PHE A 411 -33.29 19.66 22.80
N LEU A 412 -32.76 20.54 23.64
CA LEU A 412 -33.54 21.61 24.26
C LEU A 412 -33.75 22.72 23.21
N LEU A 413 -34.98 22.85 22.71
CA LEU A 413 -35.40 24.07 22.03
C LEU A 413 -35.70 25.13 23.11
N VAL A 414 -34.81 26.11 23.24
CA VAL A 414 -35.11 27.34 23.98
C VAL A 414 -36.03 28.15 23.07
N ASP A 415 -37.33 27.88 23.12
CA ASP A 415 -38.32 28.79 22.57
C ASP A 415 -38.40 30.02 23.47
N SER A 416 -38.13 31.17 22.89
CA SER A 416 -38.05 32.52 23.46
C SER A 416 -36.69 32.93 24.05
N TRP A 417 -35.91 33.59 23.20
CA TRP A 417 -34.90 34.55 23.61
C TRP A 417 -35.60 35.77 24.23
N ASN A 418 -35.92 35.72 25.52
CA ASN A 418 -36.38 36.90 26.26
C ASN A 418 -35.17 37.81 26.54
N ALA A 419 -34.92 38.72 25.59
CA ALA A 419 -34.06 39.87 25.78
C ALA A 419 -34.73 40.85 26.75
N ASP A 420 -34.58 40.61 28.06
CA ASP A 420 -34.64 41.66 29.08
C ASP A 420 -34.38 41.06 30.46
N LYS A 421 -33.11 41.07 30.88
CA LYS A 421 -32.74 41.13 32.30
C LYS A 421 -31.31 41.64 32.42
N LYS A 422 -31.22 42.93 32.76
CA LYS A 422 -30.01 43.63 33.22
C LYS A 422 -29.29 42.77 34.27
N TYR A 423 -28.00 42.52 34.04
CA TYR A 423 -27.09 42.04 35.07
C TYR A 423 -27.03 43.06 36.21
N ASN A 424 -27.57 42.71 37.37
CA ASN A 424 -27.18 43.35 38.63
C ASN A 424 -25.91 42.64 39.11
N LEU A 425 -24.77 43.29 38.85
CA LEU A 425 -23.53 43.04 39.55
C LEU A 425 -23.68 43.67 40.93
N ASP A 426 -24.00 42.89 41.95
CA ASP A 426 -23.81 43.35 43.33
C ASP A 426 -23.74 42.21 44.36
N VAL A 427 -22.64 42.28 45.14
CA VAL A 427 -22.44 41.76 46.52
C VAL A 427 -22.07 40.26 46.63
N LYS A 428 -20.78 39.91 46.81
CA LYS A 428 -19.95 39.85 48.06
C LYS A 428 -20.42 38.74 49.02
N VAL A 429 -19.60 37.93 49.70
CA VAL A 429 -18.15 37.81 49.99
C VAL A 429 -17.89 36.34 50.29
#